data_AF-A0A1F0NDN1-F1
#
_entry.id   AF-A0A1F0NDN1-F1
#
_cell.length_a   1.000
_cell.length_b   1.000
_cell.length_c   1.000
_cell.angle_alpha   90.00
_cell.angle_beta   90.00
_cell.angle_gamma   90.00
#
_symmetry.space_group_name_H-M   'P 1'
#
loop_
_entity.id
_entity.type
_entity.pdbx_description
1 polymer ?
#
loop_
_entity_poly.entity_id
_entity_poly.type
_entity_poly.pdbx_seq_one_letter_code
_entity_poly.pdbx_strand_id
1 'polypeptide(L)'
;MKEKISQVIVVEGRDDTANLKRYFDVETYETRGSAICQKDIQRIKHLHNLHGVIVFTDPDVNGERIRRMIMTAIPSVQHAFLRRDEAAPKSKNKGKSLGIEHASYEDLKAALSQVTKNFEKKTDFDITHSDLIRLGFLAGNDSRKRREFLGEELRIGYSNGKQLLKRLELFGINLAKVESVMAHYQESEK
;
A
#
# COMPACT_ATOMS: atom_id res chain seq x y z
N MET A 1 16.35 -7.18 -14.38
CA MET A 1 16.06 -6.87 -12.96
C MET A 1 15.08 -5.70 -12.95
N LYS A 2 14.03 -5.72 -12.13
CA LYS A 2 13.08 -4.59 -12.09
C LYS A 2 13.73 -3.41 -11.36
N GLU A 3 13.41 -2.20 -11.80
CA GLU A 3 13.82 -0.97 -11.11
C GLU A 3 13.10 -0.88 -9.77
N LYS A 4 13.85 -0.58 -8.69
CA LYS A 4 13.32 -0.56 -7.33
C LYS A 4 12.90 0.85 -6.93
N ILE A 5 11.66 0.97 -6.44
CA ILE A 5 11.14 2.22 -5.90
C ILE A 5 10.94 2.02 -4.39
N SER A 6 11.74 2.71 -3.58
CA SER A 6 11.70 2.55 -2.11
C SER A 6 10.42 3.11 -1.46
N GLN A 7 9.79 4.09 -2.11
CA GLN A 7 8.61 4.76 -1.60
C GLN A 7 7.35 3.94 -1.87
N VAL A 8 6.33 4.12 -1.03
CA VAL A 8 5.03 3.46 -1.24
C VAL A 8 4.19 4.27 -2.23
N ILE A 9 3.65 3.62 -3.25
CA ILE A 9 2.77 4.25 -4.23
C ILE A 9 1.30 4.05 -3.82
N VAL A 10 0.57 5.14 -3.58
CA VAL A 10 -0.88 5.11 -3.36
C VAL A 10 -1.59 5.07 -4.71
N VAL A 11 -2.44 4.07 -4.93
CA VAL A 11 -3.20 3.82 -6.16
C VAL A 11 -4.68 3.55 -5.87
N GLU A 12 -5.54 3.62 -6.88
CA GLU A 12 -6.99 3.46 -6.71
C GLU A 12 -7.40 2.00 -6.59
N GLY A 13 -6.82 1.15 -7.44
CA GLY A 13 -7.25 -0.22 -7.65
C GLY A 13 -6.13 -1.26 -7.72
N ARG A 14 -6.57 -2.51 -7.83
CA ARG A 14 -5.68 -3.68 -7.94
C ARG A 14 -4.99 -3.76 -9.30
N ASP A 15 -5.66 -3.30 -10.36
CA ASP A 15 -5.11 -3.33 -11.71
C ASP A 15 -3.95 -2.34 -11.85
N ASP A 16 -4.01 -1.19 -11.17
CA ASP A 16 -2.89 -0.25 -11.04
C ASP A 16 -1.72 -0.90 -10.31
N THR A 17 -1.98 -1.54 -9.17
CA THR A 17 -0.97 -2.32 -8.42
C THR A 17 -0.33 -3.37 -9.33
N ALA A 18 -1.13 -4.10 -10.11
CA ALA A 18 -0.65 -5.15 -11.00
C ALA A 18 0.24 -4.57 -12.11
N ASN A 19 -0.14 -3.45 -12.73
CA ASN A 19 0.64 -2.82 -13.79
C ASN A 19 1.95 -2.22 -13.25
N LEU A 20 1.93 -1.56 -12.10
CA LEU A 20 3.15 -1.05 -11.45
C LEU A 20 4.10 -2.19 -11.08
N LYS A 21 3.60 -3.21 -10.38
CA LYS A 21 4.41 -4.38 -9.97
C LYS A 21 4.86 -5.22 -11.15
N ARG A 22 4.24 -5.10 -12.32
CA ARG A 22 4.73 -5.73 -13.56
C ARG A 22 6.08 -5.18 -13.96
N TYR A 23 6.28 -3.87 -13.84
CA TYR A 23 7.48 -3.18 -14.34
C TYR A 23 8.50 -2.83 -13.25
N PHE A 24 8.03 -2.53 -12.03
CA PHE A 24 8.86 -2.05 -10.92
C PHE A 24 8.84 -3.01 -9.73
N ASP A 25 9.90 -3.01 -8.94
CA ASP A 25 9.92 -3.58 -7.60
C ASP A 25 9.46 -2.49 -6.61
N VAL A 26 8.17 -2.50 -6.28
CA VAL A 26 7.52 -1.41 -5.55
C VAL A 26 6.39 -1.92 -4.66
N GLU A 27 6.18 -1.23 -3.53
CA GLU A 27 5.02 -1.43 -2.68
C GLU A 27 3.91 -0.44 -2.99
N THR A 28 2.67 -0.92 -2.93
CA THR A 28 1.48 -0.13 -3.24
C THR A 28 0.50 -0.12 -2.09
N TYR A 29 -0.24 0.99 -1.95
CA TYR A 29 -1.38 1.14 -1.05
C TYR A 29 -2.64 1.45 -1.87
N GLU A 30 -3.59 0.53 -1.88
CA GLU A 30 -4.83 0.65 -2.66
C GLU A 30 -5.92 1.38 -1.86
N THR A 31 -6.53 2.43 -2.43
CA THR A 31 -7.60 3.21 -1.79
C THR A 31 -9.00 2.61 -1.94
N ARG A 32 -9.12 1.39 -2.50
CA ARG A 32 -10.38 0.66 -2.71
C ARG A 32 -11.43 1.50 -3.46
N GLY A 33 -11.01 2.14 -4.56
CA GLY A 33 -11.86 3.02 -5.38
C GLY A 33 -11.87 4.48 -4.89
N SER A 34 -13.03 5.16 -5.04
CA SER A 34 -13.19 6.61 -4.86
C SER A 34 -13.36 7.10 -3.41
N ALA A 35 -13.48 6.18 -2.45
CA ALA A 35 -13.77 6.51 -1.06
C ALA A 35 -12.56 6.28 -0.16
N ILE A 36 -11.70 7.30 -0.03
CA ILE A 36 -10.70 7.33 1.03
C ILE A 36 -11.36 7.78 2.35
N CYS A 37 -11.18 7.01 3.42
CA CYS A 37 -11.68 7.39 4.74
C CYS A 37 -10.56 7.94 5.64
N GLN A 38 -10.92 8.48 6.79
CA GLN A 38 -9.94 9.00 7.75
C GLN A 38 -8.93 7.94 8.22
N LYS A 39 -9.34 6.67 8.31
CA LYS A 39 -8.43 5.56 8.64
C LYS A 39 -7.37 5.36 7.54
N ASP A 40 -7.73 5.54 6.27
CA ASP A 40 -6.78 5.44 5.16
C ASP A 40 -5.80 6.60 5.16
N ILE A 41 -6.28 7.83 5.42
CA ILE A 41 -5.40 9.00 5.58
C ILE A 41 -4.38 8.78 6.71
N GLN A 42 -4.80 8.23 7.85
CA GLN A 42 -3.88 7.90 8.95
C GLN A 42 -2.83 6.86 8.54
N ARG A 43 -3.23 5.82 7.81
CA ARG A 43 -2.30 4.80 7.29
C ARG A 43 -1.31 5.39 6.30
N ILE A 44 -1.78 6.20 5.35
CA ILE A 44 -0.92 6.86 4.36
C ILE A 44 0.07 7.79 5.06
N LYS A 45 -0.36 8.52 6.09
CA LYS A 45 0.54 9.37 6.90
C LYS A 45 1.63 8.56 7.58
N HIS A 46 1.27 7.41 8.16
CA HIS A 46 2.25 6.50 8.77
C HIS A 46 3.25 5.97 7.74
N LEU A 47 2.77 5.52 6.58
CA LEU A 47 3.62 5.04 5.48
C LEU A 47 4.54 6.14 4.95
N HIS A 48 4.05 7.38 4.84
CA HIS A 48 4.85 8.52 4.40
C HIS A 48 6.01 8.80 5.35
N ASN A 49 5.79 8.70 6.66
CA ASN A 49 6.85 8.90 7.65
C ASN A 49 7.92 7.80 7.62
N LEU A 50 7.54 6.55 7.26
CA LEU A 50 8.46 5.41 7.26
C LEU A 50 9.25 5.28 5.95
N HIS A 51 8.57 5.39 4.81
CA HIS A 51 9.15 5.04 3.50
C HIS A 51 9.09 6.19 2.51
N GLY A 52 8.42 7.29 2.84
CA GLY A 52 7.91 8.22 1.85
C GLY A 52 6.72 7.63 1.08
N VAL A 53 5.88 8.51 0.56
CA VAL A 53 4.70 8.14 -0.24
C VAL A 53 4.66 8.99 -1.49
N ILE A 54 4.33 8.33 -2.61
CA ILE A 54 3.97 8.96 -3.87
C ILE A 54 2.49 8.64 -4.13
N VAL A 55 1.67 9.67 -4.32
CA VAL A 55 0.29 9.49 -4.79
C VAL A 55 0.29 9.42 -6.30
N PHE A 56 -0.19 8.30 -6.83
CA PHE A 56 -0.31 8.07 -8.26
C PHE A 56 -1.70 7.52 -8.56
N THR A 57 -2.59 8.41 -9.00
CA THR A 57 -4.01 8.14 -9.26
C THR A 57 -4.34 8.44 -10.72
N ASP A 58 -5.52 8.03 -11.15
CA ASP A 58 -5.96 8.22 -12.53
C ASP A 58 -6.23 9.70 -12.83
N PRO A 59 -6.06 10.15 -14.09
CA PRO A 59 -6.34 11.52 -14.51
C PRO A 59 -7.85 11.75 -14.75
N ASP A 60 -8.67 11.37 -13.77
CA ASP A 60 -10.11 11.49 -13.76
C ASP A 60 -10.63 12.27 -12.53
N VAL A 61 -11.96 12.39 -12.38
CA VAL A 61 -12.57 13.15 -11.28
C VAL A 61 -12.34 12.47 -9.93
N ASN A 62 -12.28 11.13 -9.89
CA ASN A 62 -12.13 10.37 -8.65
C ASN A 62 -10.69 10.43 -8.15
N GLY A 63 -9.72 10.21 -9.04
CA GLY A 63 -8.30 10.32 -8.73
C GLY A 63 -7.93 11.70 -8.23
N GLU A 64 -8.44 12.76 -8.88
CA GLU A 64 -8.24 14.14 -8.42
C GLU A 64 -8.86 14.40 -7.04
N ARG A 65 -10.01 13.80 -6.74
CA ARG A 65 -10.64 13.89 -5.41
C ARG A 65 -9.78 13.23 -4.34
N ILE A 66 -9.29 12.01 -4.58
CA ILE A 66 -8.38 11.28 -3.67
C ILE A 66 -7.11 12.11 -3.44
N ARG A 67 -6.53 12.63 -4.51
CA ARG A 67 -5.34 13.47 -4.48
C ARG A 67 -5.52 14.68 -3.57
N ARG A 68 -6.61 15.43 -3.73
CA ARG A 68 -6.90 16.61 -2.88
C ARG A 68 -7.04 16.26 -1.42
N MET A 69 -7.73 15.16 -1.10
CA MET A 69 -7.89 14.73 0.29
C MET A 69 -6.55 14.38 0.93
N ILE A 70 -5.67 13.65 0.22
CA ILE A 70 -4.34 13.30 0.72
C ILE A 70 -3.45 14.54 0.84
N MET A 71 -3.42 15.39 -0.19
CA MET A 71 -2.63 16.62 -0.22
C MET A 71 -3.00 17.57 0.92
N THR A 72 -4.29 17.71 1.22
CA THR A 72 -4.78 18.54 2.34
C THR A 72 -4.34 17.97 3.69
N ALA A 73 -4.40 16.65 3.85
CA ALA A 73 -4.07 15.99 5.11
C ALA A 73 -2.56 15.80 5.34
N ILE A 74 -1.77 15.68 4.26
CA ILE A 74 -0.34 15.38 4.27
C ILE A 74 0.37 16.20 3.17
N PRO A 75 0.60 17.50 3.39
CA PRO A 75 1.13 18.40 2.34
C PRO A 75 2.52 18.05 1.81
N SER A 76 3.30 17.26 2.53
CA SER A 76 4.66 16.82 2.15
C SER A 76 4.69 15.62 1.21
N VAL A 77 3.54 15.01 0.92
CA VAL A 77 3.44 13.84 0.02
C VAL A 77 3.79 14.23 -1.41
N GLN A 78 4.50 13.36 -2.10
CA GLN A 78 4.85 13.56 -3.50
C GLN A 78 3.73 13.05 -4.42
N HIS A 79 3.68 13.59 -5.63
CA HIS A 79 2.57 13.40 -6.54
C HIS A 79 3.08 13.12 -7.96
N ALA A 80 2.82 11.91 -8.47
CA ALA A 80 3.05 11.55 -9.85
C ALA A 80 1.76 11.74 -10.67
N PHE A 81 1.91 12.03 -11.96
CA PHE A 81 0.81 12.33 -12.87
C PHE A 81 1.05 11.66 -14.23
N LEU A 82 0.00 11.09 -14.81
CA LEU A 82 -0.05 10.71 -16.22
C LEU A 82 -0.85 11.77 -16.99
N ARG A 83 -0.48 11.99 -18.24
CA ARG A 83 -1.35 12.69 -19.19
C ARG A 83 -2.51 11.77 -19.60
N ARG A 84 -3.60 12.36 -20.08
CA ARG A 84 -4.80 11.59 -20.49
C ARG A 84 -4.52 10.63 -21.64
N ASP A 85 -3.64 10.99 -22.57
CA ASP A 85 -3.19 10.14 -23.68
C ASP A 85 -2.38 8.93 -23.18
N GLU A 86 -1.58 9.11 -22.13
CA GLU A 86 -0.74 8.06 -21.53
C GLU A 86 -1.57 7.06 -20.71
N ALA A 87 -2.68 7.52 -20.12
CA ALA A 87 -3.62 6.69 -19.37
C ALA A 87 -4.72 6.05 -20.23
N ALA A 88 -4.76 6.34 -21.54
CA ALA A 88 -5.79 5.82 -22.43
C ALA A 88 -5.49 4.38 -22.90
N PRO A 89 -6.54 3.55 -23.11
CA PRO A 89 -6.34 2.19 -23.60
C PRO A 89 -5.83 2.22 -25.04
N LYS A 90 -4.77 1.46 -25.31
CA LYS A 90 -4.12 1.40 -26.65
C LYS A 90 -4.97 0.72 -27.73
N SER A 91 -6.06 0.05 -27.36
CA SER A 91 -6.98 -0.61 -28.29
C SER A 91 -8.38 -0.01 -28.19
N LYS A 92 -8.96 0.37 -29.34
CA LYS A 92 -10.32 0.92 -29.46
C LYS A 92 -11.42 -0.01 -28.92
N ASN A 93 -11.11 -1.30 -28.74
CA ASN A 93 -12.06 -2.31 -28.28
C ASN A 93 -12.03 -2.53 -26.75
N LYS A 94 -11.06 -1.96 -26.03
CA LYS A 94 -10.92 -2.08 -24.57
C LYS A 94 -11.38 -0.79 -23.88
N GLY A 95 -12.69 -0.57 -23.84
CA GLY A 95 -13.29 0.50 -23.03
C GLY A 95 -12.80 1.92 -23.35
N LYS A 96 -13.29 2.92 -22.61
CA LYS A 96 -12.83 4.32 -22.65
C LYS A 96 -12.26 4.77 -21.31
N SER A 97 -12.06 3.84 -20.36
CA SER A 97 -11.53 4.16 -19.03
C SER A 97 -10.10 4.65 -19.15
N LEU A 98 -9.79 5.77 -18.50
CA LEU A 98 -8.43 6.24 -18.34
C LEU A 98 -7.89 5.62 -17.05
N GLY A 99 -6.69 5.07 -17.07
CA GLY A 99 -6.06 4.64 -15.83
C GLY A 99 -4.62 4.18 -15.91
N ILE A 100 -3.99 4.08 -14.74
CA ILE A 100 -2.61 3.60 -14.57
C ILE A 100 -2.47 2.17 -15.10
N GLU A 101 -3.51 1.36 -15.00
CA GLU A 101 -3.57 0.01 -15.58
C GLU A 101 -3.31 -0.06 -17.10
N HIS A 102 -3.47 1.04 -17.83
CA HIS A 102 -3.26 1.11 -19.29
C HIS A 102 -1.92 1.72 -19.70
N ALA A 103 -1.24 2.40 -18.78
CA ALA A 103 0.00 3.10 -19.05
C ALA A 103 1.14 2.14 -19.40
N SER A 104 2.01 2.57 -20.32
CA SER A 104 3.17 1.78 -20.69
C SER A 104 4.33 1.96 -19.72
N TYR A 105 5.34 1.09 -19.80
CA TYR A 105 6.53 1.20 -18.98
C TYR A 105 7.18 2.59 -19.09
N GLU A 106 7.32 3.13 -20.30
CA GLU A 106 7.96 4.43 -20.53
C GLU A 106 7.15 5.57 -19.90
N ASP A 107 5.82 5.54 -20.01
CA ASP A 107 4.93 6.55 -19.43
C ASP A 107 5.00 6.51 -17.90
N LEU A 108 4.94 5.32 -17.30
CA LEU A 108 5.05 5.14 -15.86
C LEU A 108 6.43 5.57 -15.34
N LYS A 109 7.50 5.22 -16.05
CA LYS A 109 8.86 5.61 -15.70
C LYS A 109 9.03 7.12 -15.77
N ALA A 110 8.55 7.77 -16.83
CA ALA A 110 8.60 9.21 -16.96
C ALA A 110 7.85 9.90 -15.81
N ALA A 111 6.64 9.44 -15.48
CA ALA A 111 5.83 9.99 -14.39
C ALA A 111 6.49 9.82 -13.01
N LEU A 112 7.16 8.69 -12.75
CA LEU A 112 7.76 8.37 -11.45
C LEU A 112 9.15 8.99 -11.28
N SER A 113 9.97 9.02 -12.34
CA SER A 113 11.35 9.53 -12.30
C SER A 113 11.47 10.98 -11.81
N GLN A 114 10.42 11.78 -12.00
CA GLN A 114 10.38 13.18 -11.56
C GLN A 114 10.23 13.34 -10.05
N VAL A 115 9.69 12.33 -9.37
CA VAL A 115 9.32 12.43 -7.95
C VAL A 115 10.11 11.49 -7.07
N THR A 116 10.59 10.37 -7.60
CA THR A 116 11.37 9.40 -6.84
C THR A 116 12.63 10.04 -6.26
N LYS A 117 12.69 10.17 -4.94
CA LYS A 117 13.91 10.51 -4.20
C LYS A 117 14.46 9.24 -3.55
N ASN A 118 15.78 9.15 -3.42
CA ASN A 118 16.42 8.08 -2.65
C ASN A 118 16.04 8.24 -1.17
N PHE A 119 14.97 7.56 -0.75
CA PHE A 119 14.65 7.36 0.65
C PHE A 119 15.52 6.19 1.15
N GLU A 120 16.56 6.51 1.91
CA GLU A 120 17.38 5.48 2.56
C GLU A 120 16.60 4.86 3.72
N LYS A 121 16.17 3.62 3.49
CA LYS A 121 15.40 2.83 4.44
C LYS A 121 16.33 2.26 5.50
N LYS A 122 16.10 2.53 6.78
CA LYS A 122 16.49 1.64 7.88
C LYS A 122 15.23 1.06 8.49
N THR A 123 14.98 -0.24 8.27
CA THR A 123 13.95 -0.96 9.03
C THR A 123 14.61 -2.05 9.84
N ASP A 124 14.54 -1.91 11.17
CA ASP A 124 14.94 -2.94 12.14
C ASP A 124 13.84 -4.02 12.25
N PHE A 125 13.38 -4.53 11.11
CA PHE A 125 12.30 -5.52 11.06
C PHE A 125 12.80 -6.88 11.55
N ASP A 126 12.17 -7.39 12.60
CA ASP A 126 12.64 -8.52 13.41
C ASP A 126 11.69 -9.74 13.40
N ILE A 127 10.60 -9.68 12.63
CA ILE A 127 9.59 -10.74 12.59
C ILE A 127 9.94 -11.77 11.50
N THR A 128 9.85 -13.05 11.85
CA THR A 128 10.05 -14.16 10.91
C THR A 128 8.75 -14.89 10.56
N HIS A 129 8.79 -15.74 9.53
CA HIS A 129 7.67 -16.63 9.21
C HIS A 129 7.35 -17.60 10.37
N SER A 130 8.38 -18.08 11.08
CA SER A 130 8.23 -18.95 12.24
C SER A 130 7.49 -18.26 13.39
N ASP A 131 7.69 -16.95 13.58
CA ASP A 131 6.93 -16.17 14.55
C ASP A 131 5.45 -16.11 14.20
N LEU A 132 5.11 -16.00 12.91
CA LEU A 132 3.70 -16.00 12.49
C LEU A 132 3.01 -17.34 12.76
N ILE A 133 3.73 -18.46 12.65
CA ILE A 133 3.22 -19.78 13.05
C ILE A 133 3.06 -19.85 14.57
N ARG A 134 4.11 -19.47 15.32
CA ARG A 134 4.13 -19.48 16.79
C ARG A 134 2.99 -18.67 17.41
N LEU A 135 2.66 -17.52 16.83
CA LEU A 135 1.60 -16.63 17.29
C LEU A 135 0.19 -17.02 16.78
N GLY A 136 0.08 -18.12 16.03
CA GLY A 136 -1.19 -18.66 15.53
C GLY A 136 -1.79 -17.90 14.36
N PHE A 137 -1.03 -17.02 13.69
CA PHE A 137 -1.51 -16.30 12.51
C PHE A 137 -1.59 -17.18 11.26
N LEU A 138 -0.99 -18.36 11.28
CA LEU A 138 -0.96 -19.33 10.18
C LEU A 138 -1.44 -20.70 10.67
N ALA A 139 -2.10 -21.45 9.77
CA ALA A 139 -2.51 -22.86 9.95
C ALA A 139 -3.42 -23.21 11.17
N GLY A 140 -3.81 -22.25 12.01
CA GLY A 140 -4.77 -22.44 13.10
C GLY A 140 -6.22 -22.17 12.70
N ASN A 141 -7.18 -22.82 13.38
CA ASN A 141 -8.62 -22.62 13.18
C ASN A 141 -9.08 -21.18 13.48
N ASP A 142 -8.44 -20.52 14.43
CA ASP A 142 -8.71 -19.12 14.83
C ASP A 142 -7.78 -18.10 14.12
N SER A 143 -6.90 -18.56 13.23
CA SER A 143 -5.88 -17.72 12.60
C SER A 143 -6.46 -16.52 11.85
N ARG A 144 -7.66 -16.67 11.27
CA ARG A 144 -8.38 -15.56 10.63
C ARG A 144 -8.77 -14.48 11.64
N LYS A 145 -9.37 -14.87 12.76
CA LYS A 145 -9.81 -13.94 13.81
C LYS A 145 -8.62 -13.19 14.42
N ARG A 146 -7.51 -13.88 14.67
CA ARG A 146 -6.24 -13.26 15.13
C ARG A 146 -5.74 -12.19 14.16
N ARG A 147 -5.78 -12.45 12.86
CA ARG A 147 -5.36 -11.48 11.83
C ARG A 147 -6.31 -10.30 11.73
N GLU A 148 -7.62 -10.52 11.89
CA GLU A 148 -8.63 -9.46 11.92
C GLU A 148 -8.41 -8.56 13.14
N PHE A 149 -8.27 -9.14 14.34
CA PHE A 149 -7.98 -8.43 15.58
C PHE A 149 -6.69 -7.61 15.49
N LEU A 150 -5.57 -8.25 15.12
CA LEU A 150 -4.28 -7.56 14.99
C LEU A 150 -4.35 -6.40 13.99
N GLY A 151 -5.01 -6.62 12.85
CA GLY A 151 -5.16 -5.61 11.80
C GLY A 151 -5.99 -4.40 12.25
N GLU A 152 -6.97 -4.61 13.12
CA GLU A 152 -7.79 -3.56 13.72
C GLU A 152 -7.01 -2.78 14.78
N GLU A 153 -6.41 -3.48 15.76
CA GLU A 153 -5.67 -2.88 16.87
C GLU A 153 -4.47 -2.06 16.39
N LEU A 154 -3.68 -2.60 15.46
CA LEU A 154 -2.54 -1.88 14.87
C LEU A 154 -2.96 -0.89 13.79
N ARG A 155 -4.25 -0.83 13.44
CA ARG A 155 -4.80 -0.01 12.36
C ARG A 155 -4.14 -0.26 11.00
N ILE A 156 -3.50 -1.39 10.79
CA ILE A 156 -2.87 -1.77 9.51
C ILE A 156 -3.85 -2.42 8.54
N GLY A 157 -5.09 -2.66 8.97
CA GLY A 157 -6.13 -3.33 8.18
C GLY A 157 -5.89 -4.83 8.05
N TYR A 158 -6.89 -5.55 7.54
CA TYR A 158 -6.78 -6.99 7.36
C TYR A 158 -5.79 -7.36 6.25
N SER A 159 -4.94 -8.35 6.51
CA SER A 159 -4.12 -9.04 5.53
C SER A 159 -4.25 -10.55 5.71
N ASN A 160 -4.24 -11.30 4.60
CA ASN A 160 -4.18 -12.77 4.69
C ASN A 160 -2.82 -13.25 5.22
N GLY A 161 -2.72 -14.52 5.61
CA GLY A 161 -1.50 -15.08 6.19
C GLY A 161 -0.25 -14.94 5.30
N LYS A 162 -0.42 -15.09 3.97
CA LYS A 162 0.70 -14.96 3.02
C LYS A 162 1.24 -13.53 2.95
N GLN A 163 0.40 -12.53 3.19
CA GLN A 163 0.74 -11.12 3.08
C GLN A 163 1.07 -10.45 4.43
N LEU A 164 0.73 -11.10 5.55
CA LEU A 164 0.85 -10.50 6.87
C LEU A 164 2.28 -10.09 7.20
N LEU A 165 3.28 -10.95 6.95
CA LEU A 165 4.67 -10.63 7.25
C LEU A 165 5.11 -9.34 6.54
N LYS A 166 4.83 -9.28 5.24
CA LYS A 166 5.11 -8.14 4.39
C LYS A 166 4.33 -6.90 4.81
N ARG A 167 3.10 -7.06 5.29
CA ARG A 167 2.27 -5.98 5.84
C ARG A 167 2.89 -5.41 7.12
N LEU A 168 3.36 -6.26 8.03
CA LEU A 168 4.02 -5.84 9.27
C LEU A 168 5.32 -5.08 8.97
N GLU A 169 6.13 -5.60 8.04
CA GLU A 169 7.35 -4.93 7.56
C GLU A 169 7.04 -3.55 6.97
N LEU A 170 6.04 -3.49 6.09
CA LEU A 170 5.62 -2.25 5.44
C LEU A 170 5.16 -1.19 6.45
N PHE A 171 4.56 -1.59 7.56
CA PHE A 171 4.12 -0.67 8.60
C PHE A 171 5.15 -0.48 9.73
N GLY A 172 6.36 -1.06 9.60
CA GLY A 172 7.43 -0.94 10.59
C GLY A 172 7.05 -1.52 11.94
N ILE A 173 6.21 -2.56 11.97
CA ILE A 173 5.76 -3.21 13.19
C ILE A 173 6.78 -4.27 13.57
N ASN A 174 7.31 -4.18 14.79
CA ASN A 174 8.24 -5.16 15.34
C ASN A 174 7.54 -6.26 16.15
N LEU A 175 8.27 -7.33 16.46
CA LEU A 175 7.76 -8.51 17.15
C LEU A 175 7.17 -8.16 18.52
N ALA A 176 7.88 -7.34 19.29
CA ALA A 176 7.45 -6.91 20.62
C ALA A 176 6.08 -6.21 20.60
N LYS A 177 5.82 -5.37 19.59
CA LYS A 177 4.54 -4.70 19.43
C LYS A 177 3.41 -5.67 19.06
N VAL A 178 3.69 -6.67 18.22
CA VAL A 178 2.72 -7.73 17.88
C VAL A 178 2.37 -8.55 19.13
N GLU A 179 3.37 -8.99 19.88
CA GLU A 179 3.17 -9.80 21.09
C GLU A 179 2.37 -9.04 22.15
N SER A 180 2.68 -7.76 22.37
CA SER A 180 1.93 -6.89 23.28
C SER A 180 0.44 -6.79 22.90
N VAL A 181 0.13 -6.60 21.61
CA VAL A 181 -1.27 -6.55 21.16
C VAL A 181 -1.96 -7.90 21.31
N MET A 182 -1.28 -8.98 20.97
CA MET A 182 -1.85 -10.34 21.04
C MET A 182 -2.07 -10.84 22.47
N ALA A 183 -1.43 -10.25 23.48
CA ALA A 183 -1.73 -10.53 24.88
C ALA A 183 -3.20 -10.24 25.21
N HIS A 184 -3.75 -9.12 24.71
CA HIS A 184 -5.15 -8.74 24.93
C HIS A 184 -6.14 -9.69 24.26
N TYR A 185 -5.79 -10.25 23.09
CA TYR A 185 -6.62 -11.26 22.42
C TYR A 185 -6.77 -12.55 23.24
N GLN A 186 -5.72 -12.92 23.99
CA GLN A 186 -5.74 -14.12 24.83
C GLN A 186 -6.59 -13.93 26.10
N GLU A 187 -6.73 -12.69 26.58
CA GLU A 187 -7.57 -12.35 27.73
C GLU A 187 -9.07 -12.33 27.37
N SER A 188 -9.42 -11.94 26.15
CA SER A 188 -10.82 -11.89 25.69
C SER A 188 -11.42 -13.26 25.34
N GLU A 189 -10.60 -14.29 25.14
CA GLU A 189 -11.03 -15.66 24.79
C GLU A 189 -10.95 -16.63 26.00
N LYS A 190 -10.56 -16.15 27.18
CA LYS A 190 -10.61 -16.88 28.46
C LYS A 190 -11.94 -16.64 29.17
#